data_AF-A0A7S3HH08-F1
#
_entry.id   AF-A0A7S3HH08-F1
#
_cell.length_a   1.000
_cell.length_b   1.000
_cell.length_c   1.000
_cell.angle_alpha   90.00
_cell.angle_beta   90.00
_cell.angle_gamma   90.00
#
_symmetry.space_group_name_H-M   'P 1'
#
loop_
_entity.id
_entity.type
_entity.pdbx_description
1 polymer ?
#
loop_
_entity_poly.entity_id
_entity_poly.type
_entity_poly.pdbx_seq_one_letter_code
_entity_poly.pdbx_strand_id
1 'polypeptide(L)'
;GDNKKAVLLIPSAAGAAPLNASQLRCLQPAVFTSFEQLHFHLGQRPYRDLLFNPSGCGVSLLLYSVVWSRGVEGIRERDVDDPKTCSMIGAHGYCTQELVNLMLFGRAYSNVFDGSKRLGSAQDGWYVMQGAP
;
A
#
# COMPACT_ATOMS: atom_id res chain seq x y z
N GLY A 1 -15.77 7.88 6.86
CA GLY A 1 -15.40 8.88 7.85
C GLY A 1 -15.33 10.20 7.13
N ASP A 2 -15.97 11.22 7.68
CA ASP A 2 -16.18 12.50 7.00
C ASP A 2 -14.81 13.11 6.65
N ASN A 3 -14.55 13.30 5.36
CA ASN A 3 -13.26 13.70 4.73
C ASN A 3 -12.28 12.58 4.29
N LYS A 4 -12.59 11.30 4.51
CA LYS A 4 -11.77 10.21 3.93
C LYS A 4 -12.08 10.05 2.44
N LYS A 5 -11.03 9.95 1.62
CA LYS A 5 -11.13 9.62 0.20
C LYS A 5 -10.44 8.28 -0.06
N ALA A 6 -10.96 7.51 -1.00
CA ALA A 6 -10.28 6.34 -1.55
C ALA A 6 -9.77 6.66 -2.95
N VAL A 7 -8.56 6.21 -3.26
CA VAL A 7 -8.03 6.28 -4.63
C VAL A 7 -7.81 4.86 -5.11
N LEU A 8 -8.28 4.57 -6.31
CA LEU A 8 -8.01 3.33 -7.02
C LEU A 8 -7.33 3.66 -8.34
N LEU A 9 -6.14 3.12 -8.55
CA LEU A 9 -5.50 3.14 -9.85
C LEU A 9 -6.11 2.05 -10.73
N ILE A 10 -6.58 2.45 -11.91
CA ILE A 10 -7.26 1.57 -12.87
C ILE A 10 -6.58 1.65 -14.25
N PRO A 11 -6.50 0.53 -15.00
CA PRO A 11 -5.95 0.54 -16.35
C PRO A 11 -6.94 1.18 -17.32
N SER A 12 -6.40 1.95 -18.28
CA SER A 12 -7.20 2.60 -19.33
C SER A 12 -7.90 1.60 -20.26
N ALA A 13 -7.36 0.39 -20.39
CA ALA A 13 -7.95 -0.71 -21.14
C ALA A 13 -8.18 -1.90 -20.20
N ALA A 14 -9.45 -2.17 -19.90
CA ALA A 14 -9.82 -3.13 -18.85
C ALA A 14 -9.78 -4.61 -19.28
N GLY A 15 -9.31 -4.90 -20.49
CA GLY A 15 -9.23 -6.27 -21.03
C GLY A 15 -7.91 -7.01 -20.76
N ALA A 16 -6.96 -6.41 -20.04
CA ALA A 16 -5.62 -6.96 -19.90
C ALA A 16 -5.24 -7.25 -18.45
N ALA A 17 -5.54 -8.46 -18.00
CA ALA A 17 -4.87 -9.08 -16.86
C ALA A 17 -4.07 -10.29 -17.38
N PRO A 18 -2.80 -10.46 -16.98
CA PRO A 18 -1.99 -9.58 -16.14
C PRO A 18 -1.59 -8.28 -16.85
N LEU A 19 -1.29 -7.23 -16.07
CA LEU A 19 -0.82 -5.95 -16.60
C LEU A 19 0.66 -6.01 -16.94
N ASN A 20 1.03 -5.55 -18.13
CA ASN A 20 2.43 -5.34 -18.50
C ASN A 20 2.96 -3.98 -18.04
N ALA A 21 4.27 -3.76 -18.14
CA ALA A 21 4.93 -2.53 -17.70
C ALA A 21 4.36 -1.25 -18.35
N SER A 22 3.95 -1.32 -19.62
CA SER A 22 3.35 -0.17 -20.31
C SER A 22 1.96 0.14 -19.77
N GLN A 23 1.17 -0.87 -19.43
CA GLN A 23 -0.16 -0.70 -18.83
C GLN A 23 -0.07 -0.15 -17.40
N LEU A 24 0.94 -0.58 -16.63
CA LEU A 24 1.21 -0.02 -15.29
C LEU A 24 1.55 1.48 -15.35
N ARG A 25 2.27 1.93 -16.37
CA ARG A 25 2.59 3.35 -16.59
C ARG A 25 1.37 4.19 -16.98
N CYS A 26 0.32 3.56 -17.50
CA CYS A 26 -0.88 4.24 -17.98
C CYS A 26 -2.03 4.22 -16.97
N LEU A 27 -1.83 3.68 -15.76
CA LEU A 27 -2.85 3.65 -14.73
C LEU A 27 -3.38 5.07 -14.43
N GLN A 28 -4.71 5.18 -14.31
CA GLN A 28 -5.39 6.44 -14.01
C GLN A 28 -6.03 6.39 -12.62
N PRO A 29 -5.98 7.48 -11.85
CA PRO A 29 -6.63 7.53 -10.53
C PRO A 29 -8.12 7.77 -10.65
N ALA A 30 -8.91 6.84 -10.10
CA ALA A 30 -10.30 7.05 -9.74
C ALA A 30 -10.38 7.43 -8.25
N VAL A 31 -11.01 8.57 -7.94
CA VAL A 31 -11.14 9.09 -6.58
C VAL A 31 -12.59 8.97 -6.11
N PHE A 32 -12.79 8.39 -4.93
CA PHE A 32 -14.09 8.18 -4.32
C PHE A 32 -14.16 8.92 -3.00
N THR A 33 -15.30 9.58 -2.75
CA THR A 33 -15.52 10.40 -1.56
C THR A 33 -16.52 9.78 -0.58
N SER A 34 -17.19 8.71 -0.99
CA SER A 34 -18.09 7.94 -0.15
C SER A 34 -17.86 6.43 -0.33
N PHE A 35 -18.25 5.65 0.67
CA PHE A 35 -18.18 4.20 0.62
C PHE A 35 -19.09 3.64 -0.48
N GLU A 36 -20.28 4.22 -0.65
CA GLU A 36 -21.27 3.81 -1.64
C GLU A 36 -20.74 3.99 -3.06
N GLN A 37 -20.06 5.12 -3.34
CA GLN A 37 -19.43 5.36 -4.64
C GLN A 37 -18.36 4.32 -4.96
N LEU A 38 -17.48 4.05 -3.99
CA LEU A 38 -16.43 3.04 -4.13
C LEU A 38 -17.04 1.65 -4.32
N HIS A 39 -17.95 1.24 -3.44
CA HIS A 39 -18.60 -0.05 -3.47
C HIS A 39 -19.36 -0.28 -4.78
N PHE A 40 -20.11 0.71 -5.25
CA PHE A 40 -20.80 0.65 -6.53
C PHE A 40 -19.81 0.42 -7.68
N HIS A 41 -18.71 1.18 -7.73
CA HIS A 41 -17.69 1.06 -8.77
C HIS A 41 -17.00 -0.30 -8.77
N LEU A 42 -16.62 -0.80 -7.58
CA LEU A 42 -16.00 -2.11 -7.39
C LEU A 42 -16.93 -3.26 -7.79
N GLY A 43 -18.25 -3.08 -7.70
CA GLY A 43 -19.25 -4.05 -8.11
C GLY A 43 -19.48 -4.12 -9.62
N GLN A 44 -19.08 -3.09 -10.39
CA GLN A 44 -19.29 -3.08 -11.84
C GLN A 44 -18.19 -3.85 -12.58
N ARG A 45 -18.57 -4.52 -13.67
CA ARG A 45 -17.60 -4.94 -14.68
C ARG A 45 -17.07 -3.69 -15.40
N PRO A 46 -15.78 -3.66 -15.77
CA PRO A 46 -14.79 -4.74 -15.67
C PRO A 46 -14.02 -4.79 -14.33
N TYR A 47 -14.18 -3.80 -13.46
CA TYR A 47 -13.40 -3.65 -12.22
C TYR A 47 -13.56 -4.81 -11.25
N ARG A 48 -14.78 -5.33 -11.13
CA ARG A 48 -15.05 -6.51 -10.29
C ARG A 48 -14.20 -7.72 -10.72
N ASP A 49 -14.12 -7.97 -12.02
CA ASP A 49 -13.36 -9.10 -12.56
C ASP A 49 -11.86 -8.85 -12.42
N LEU A 50 -11.41 -7.61 -12.66
CA LEU A 50 -10.01 -7.22 -12.56
C LEU A 50 -9.45 -7.32 -11.13
N LEU A 51 -10.25 -6.96 -10.12
CA LEU A 51 -9.82 -6.85 -8.73
C LEU A 51 -10.05 -8.12 -7.92
N PHE A 52 -11.13 -8.87 -8.19
CA PHE A 52 -11.58 -9.96 -7.32
C PHE A 52 -11.58 -11.35 -7.97
N ASN A 53 -11.25 -11.47 -9.26
CA ASN A 53 -11.05 -12.77 -9.90
C ASN A 53 -9.61 -13.25 -9.70
N PRO A 54 -9.36 -14.55 -9.41
CA PRO A 54 -8.01 -15.12 -9.40
C PRO A 54 -7.16 -14.85 -10.65
N SER A 55 -7.77 -14.71 -11.83
CA SER A 55 -7.07 -14.35 -13.07
C SER A 55 -6.83 -12.84 -13.26
N GLY A 56 -7.35 -12.02 -12.33
CA GLY A 56 -7.17 -10.58 -12.32
C GLY A 56 -5.82 -10.13 -11.76
N CYS A 57 -5.70 -8.84 -11.47
CA CYS A 57 -4.48 -8.22 -10.96
C CYS A 57 -4.75 -7.31 -9.74
N GLY A 58 -5.76 -7.64 -8.94
CA GLY A 58 -6.26 -6.82 -7.84
C GLY A 58 -5.22 -6.44 -6.79
N VAL A 59 -4.34 -7.38 -6.41
CA VAL A 59 -3.26 -7.11 -5.44
C VAL A 59 -2.29 -6.07 -5.99
N SER A 60 -1.89 -6.19 -7.25
CA SER A 60 -1.00 -5.22 -7.89
C SER A 60 -1.67 -3.84 -7.97
N LEU A 61 -2.94 -3.76 -8.38
CA LEU A 61 -3.67 -2.50 -8.45
C LEU A 61 -3.84 -1.85 -7.08
N LEU A 62 -4.13 -2.64 -6.04
CA LEU A 62 -4.20 -2.17 -4.67
C LEU A 62 -2.86 -1.59 -4.22
N LEU A 63 -1.75 -2.31 -4.47
CA LEU A 63 -0.41 -1.85 -4.15
C LEU A 63 -0.11 -0.49 -4.81
N TYR A 64 -0.31 -0.37 -6.12
CA TYR A 64 -0.09 0.89 -6.83
C TYR A 64 -0.99 2.01 -6.30
N SER A 65 -2.25 1.69 -5.96
CA SER A 65 -3.20 2.66 -5.39
C SER A 65 -2.74 3.18 -4.02
N VAL A 66 -2.20 2.31 -3.17
CA VAL A 66 -1.63 2.68 -1.86
C VAL A 66 -0.41 3.60 -2.05
N VAL A 67 0.52 3.21 -2.93
CA VAL A 67 1.73 4.01 -3.22
C VAL A 67 1.36 5.37 -3.80
N TRP A 68 0.41 5.43 -4.73
CA TRP A 68 -0.08 6.67 -5.33
C TRP A 68 -0.73 7.59 -4.29
N SER A 69 -1.57 7.04 -3.41
CA SER A 69 -2.29 7.81 -2.39
C SER A 69 -1.34 8.47 -1.37
N ARG A 70 -0.22 7.82 -1.06
CA ARG A 70 0.77 8.31 -0.07
C ARG A 70 1.87 9.16 -0.71
N GLY A 71 2.25 8.83 -1.94
CA GLY A 71 3.45 9.32 -2.59
C GLY A 71 4.71 8.63 -2.06
N VAL A 72 5.71 8.42 -2.92
CA VAL A 72 6.97 7.73 -2.56
C VAL A 72 7.70 8.44 -1.42
N GLU A 73 7.88 9.76 -1.52
CA GLU A 73 8.51 10.53 -0.44
C GLU A 73 7.65 10.54 0.82
N GLY A 74 6.32 10.56 0.68
CA GLY A 74 5.42 10.49 1.81
C GLY A 74 5.57 9.20 2.61
N ILE A 75 5.77 8.07 1.92
CA ILE A 75 6.05 6.79 2.55
C ILE A 75 7.39 6.86 3.27
N ARG A 76 8.44 7.28 2.57
CA ARG A 76 9.82 7.30 3.07
C ARG A 76 10.01 8.23 4.26
N GLU A 77 9.31 9.35 4.32
CA GLU A 77 9.48 10.35 5.38
C GLU A 77 8.57 10.13 6.59
N ARG A 78 7.38 9.53 6.39
CA ARG A 78 6.32 9.52 7.42
C ARG A 78 5.79 8.15 7.79
N ASP A 79 5.99 7.15 6.93
CA ASP A 79 5.34 5.84 7.10
C ASP A 79 6.32 4.74 7.50
N VAL A 80 7.61 4.94 7.37
CA VAL A 80 8.67 3.99 7.79
C VAL A 80 9.18 4.34 9.19
N ASP A 81 9.71 3.35 9.92
CA ASP A 81 10.34 3.54 11.22
C ASP A 81 11.84 3.89 11.11
N ASP A 82 12.56 3.32 10.15
CA ASP A 82 13.92 3.75 9.77
C ASP A 82 14.06 3.88 8.24
N PRO A 83 14.17 5.12 7.69
CA PRO A 83 14.33 5.36 6.26
C PRO A 83 15.63 4.81 5.65
N LYS A 84 16.64 4.47 6.47
CA LYS A 84 17.93 3.96 5.99
C LYS A 84 17.91 2.45 5.73
N THR A 85 17.07 1.73 6.45
CA THR A 85 17.02 0.26 6.41
C THR A 85 15.75 -0.27 5.75
N CYS A 86 14.71 0.55 5.64
CA CYS A 86 13.46 0.15 5.02
C CYS A 86 13.63 -0.20 3.54
N SER A 87 13.16 -1.40 3.16
CA SER A 87 12.97 -1.80 1.77
C SER A 87 11.57 -2.39 1.59
N MET A 88 10.94 -2.14 0.45
CA MET A 88 9.62 -2.72 0.11
C MET A 88 9.75 -4.09 -0.55
N ILE A 89 10.89 -4.34 -1.19
CA ILE A 89 11.21 -5.59 -1.88
C ILE A 89 12.53 -6.11 -1.31
N GLY A 90 12.47 -7.30 -0.74
CA GLY A 90 13.60 -7.94 -0.06
C GLY A 90 14.42 -8.81 -1.01
N ALA A 91 15.24 -9.68 -0.40
CA ALA A 91 15.99 -10.68 -1.14
C ALA A 91 15.08 -11.54 -2.02
N HIS A 92 15.59 -11.95 -3.18
CA HIS A 92 14.88 -12.77 -4.17
C HIS A 92 13.60 -12.16 -4.74
N GLY A 93 13.36 -10.86 -4.54
CA GLY A 93 12.21 -10.15 -5.12
C GLY A 93 10.90 -10.31 -4.35
N TYR A 94 10.95 -10.83 -3.12
CA TYR A 94 9.76 -10.97 -2.28
C TYR A 94 9.35 -9.63 -1.65
N CYS A 95 8.04 -9.46 -1.44
CA CYS A 95 7.51 -8.36 -0.65
C CYS A 95 8.02 -8.47 0.79
N THR A 96 8.49 -7.37 1.36
CA THR A 96 8.91 -7.31 2.76
C THR A 96 7.70 -7.09 3.68
N GLN A 97 7.94 -7.22 4.99
CA GLN A 97 6.92 -6.95 5.99
C GLN A 97 6.51 -5.48 5.98
N GLU A 98 7.43 -4.57 5.69
CA GLU A 98 7.18 -3.14 5.54
C GLU A 98 6.15 -2.88 4.43
N LEU A 99 6.25 -3.58 3.29
CA LEU A 99 5.28 -3.44 2.22
C LEU A 99 3.91 -4.01 2.59
N VAL A 100 3.89 -5.17 3.26
CA VAL A 100 2.65 -5.78 3.76
C VAL A 100 1.97 -4.85 4.78
N ASN A 101 2.73 -4.33 5.73
CA ASN A 101 2.23 -3.41 6.76
C ASN A 101 1.74 -2.10 6.14
N LEU A 102 2.42 -1.58 5.11
CA LEU A 102 1.96 -0.41 4.37
C LEU A 102 0.58 -0.64 3.75
N MET A 103 0.34 -1.80 3.16
CA MET A 103 -0.94 -2.14 2.55
C MET A 103 -2.06 -2.34 3.58
N LEU A 104 -1.76 -2.94 4.73
CA LEU A 104 -2.77 -3.27 5.75
C LEU A 104 -3.07 -2.10 6.69
N PHE A 105 -2.03 -1.38 7.14
CA PHE A 105 -2.12 -0.37 8.19
C PHE A 105 -1.80 1.04 7.71
N GLY A 106 -1.23 1.17 6.51
CA GLY A 106 -0.77 2.46 6.02
C GLY A 106 0.48 2.97 6.77
N ARG A 107 1.26 2.05 7.32
CA ARG A 107 2.58 2.29 7.93
C ARG A 107 3.49 1.12 7.53
N ALA A 108 4.68 1.44 7.06
CA ALA A 108 5.71 0.51 6.62
C ALA A 108 6.73 0.23 7.74
N TYR A 109 6.25 -0.06 8.95
CA TYR A 109 7.11 -0.36 10.11
C TYR A 109 7.65 -1.78 10.03
N SER A 110 8.93 -1.96 10.38
CA SER A 110 9.60 -3.27 10.34
C SER A 110 9.13 -4.23 11.42
N ASN A 111 8.49 -3.75 12.49
CA ASN A 111 8.18 -4.57 13.68
C ASN A 111 6.69 -4.89 13.80
N VAL A 112 6.34 -6.06 14.35
CA VAL A 112 4.95 -6.51 14.58
C VAL A 112 4.68 -6.60 16.09
N PHE A 113 4.40 -5.46 16.70
CA PHE A 113 3.96 -5.36 18.08
C PHE A 113 3.11 -4.11 18.26
N ASP A 114 2.30 -4.07 19.30
CA ASP A 114 1.47 -2.92 19.57
C ASP A 114 2.28 -1.69 20.03
N GLY A 115 2.03 -0.56 19.38
CA GLY A 115 2.51 0.75 19.79
C GLY A 115 4.01 0.94 19.61
N SER A 116 4.67 1.54 20.62
CA SER A 116 6.10 1.84 20.59
C SER A 116 6.82 1.15 21.74
N LYS A 117 8.02 0.65 21.48
CA LYS A 117 8.88 0.02 22.48
C LYS A 117 10.19 0.79 22.59
N ARG A 118 10.61 1.06 23.82
CA ARG A 118 11.89 1.68 24.13
C ARG A 118 12.89 0.60 24.54
N LEU A 119 13.99 0.48 23.81
CA LEU A 119 15.07 -0.46 24.06
C LEU A 119 16.38 0.29 24.35
N GLY A 120 17.30 -0.38 25.04
CA GLY A 120 18.62 0.18 25.37
C GLY A 120 18.82 0.38 26.87
N SER A 121 19.84 1.17 27.22
CA SER A 121 20.27 1.38 28.60
C SER A 121 20.71 2.83 28.81
N ALA A 122 20.99 3.21 30.06
CA ALA A 122 21.60 4.52 30.34
C ALA A 122 23.03 4.62 29.80
N GLN A 123 23.76 3.49 29.67
CA GLN A 123 25.11 3.47 29.11
C GLN A 123 25.13 3.51 27.58
N ASP A 124 24.24 2.77 26.93
CA ASP A 124 24.26 2.54 25.46
C ASP A 124 23.33 3.49 24.69
N GLY A 125 22.54 4.29 25.42
CA GLY A 125 21.49 5.12 24.87
C GLY A 125 20.18 4.36 24.67
N TRP A 126 19.11 5.12 24.46
CA TRP A 126 17.77 4.59 24.26
C TRP A 126 17.35 4.73 22.80
N TYR A 127 16.75 3.67 22.26
CA TYR A 127 16.14 3.66 20.94
C TYR A 127 14.64 3.39 21.05
N VAL A 128 13.84 4.03 20.21
CA VAL A 128 12.39 3.82 20.15
C VAL A 128 12.05 3.11 18.85
N MET A 129 11.43 1.95 18.98
CA MET A 129 10.94 1.16 17.87
C MET A 129 9.44 1.35 17.73
N GLN A 130 8.97 1.48 16.49
CA GLN A 130 7.54 1.52 16.16
C GLN A 130 7.09 0.14 15.69
N GLY A 131 5.91 -0.30 16.13
CA GLY A 131 5.33 -1.57 15.74
C GLY A 131 3.99 -1.40 15.01
N ALA A 132 3.78 -2.25 14.02
CA ALA A 132 2.48 -2.49 13.41
C ALA A 132 1.68 -3.46 14.31
N PRO A 133 0.38 -3.17 14.56
CA PRO A 133 -0.50 -4.00 15.37
C PRO A 133 -0.89 -5.32 14.69
#